data_AF-A0A5C8V7X8-F1
#
_entry.id   AF-A0A5C8V7X8-F1
#
_cell.length_a   1.000
_cell.length_b   1.000
_cell.length_c   1.000
_cell.angle_alpha   90.00
_cell.angle_beta   90.00
_cell.angle_gamma   90.00
#
_symmetry.space_group_name_H-M   'P 1'
#
loop_
_entity.id
_entity.type
_entity.pdbx_description
1 polymer ?
#
loop_
_entity_poly.entity_id
_entity_poly.type
_entity_poly.pdbx_seq_one_letter_code
_entity_poly.pdbx_strand_id
1 'polypeptide(L)'
;MESITQVHNITPENLVERLASKILSCKSRDNILKPVWKYITRKEAAKKLEVSYMTLDSWDKKGILKKRKIGDKVFYKLEEIEALLDNSMG
;
A
#
# COMPACT_ATOMS: atom_id res chain seq x y z
N MET A 1 -0.84 -42.72 -16.19
CA MET A 1 -1.76 -42.50 -17.32
C MET A 1 -1.76 -41.03 -17.62
N GLU A 2 -1.32 -40.64 -18.80
CA GLU A 2 -1.30 -39.23 -19.23
C GLU A 2 -2.68 -38.89 -19.81
N SER A 3 -3.38 -37.93 -19.20
CA SER A 3 -4.66 -37.45 -19.69
C SER A 3 -4.44 -36.39 -20.76
N ILE A 4 -4.59 -36.78 -22.02
CA ILE A 4 -4.52 -35.85 -23.16
C ILE A 4 -5.87 -35.15 -23.28
N THR A 5 -5.86 -33.82 -23.20
CA THR A 5 -7.05 -32.99 -23.46
C THR A 5 -6.90 -32.34 -24.83
N GLN A 6 -7.76 -32.69 -25.77
CA GLN A 6 -7.74 -32.18 -27.14
C GLN A 6 -8.73 -31.03 -27.31
N VAL A 7 -8.24 -29.88 -27.80
CA VAL A 7 -9.05 -28.69 -28.06
C VAL A 7 -9.31 -28.58 -29.56
N HIS A 8 -10.58 -28.44 -29.94
CA HIS A 8 -11.01 -28.40 -31.34
C HIS A 8 -11.20 -26.96 -31.83
N ASN A 9 -11.06 -26.74 -33.14
CA ASN A 9 -11.29 -25.46 -33.83
C ASN A 9 -10.35 -24.30 -33.41
N ILE A 10 -9.13 -24.61 -32.97
CA ILE A 10 -8.12 -23.61 -32.64
C ILE A 10 -6.81 -24.03 -33.29
N THR A 11 -6.15 -23.10 -33.98
CA THR A 11 -4.80 -23.34 -34.50
C THR A 11 -3.75 -23.09 -33.42
N PRO A 12 -2.58 -23.75 -33.48
CA PRO A 12 -1.51 -23.54 -32.50
C PRO A 12 -1.13 -22.06 -32.35
N GLU A 13 -1.13 -21.30 -33.43
CA GLU A 13 -0.78 -19.88 -33.45
C GLU A 13 -1.81 -19.04 -32.68
N ASN A 14 -3.10 -19.30 -32.92
CA ASN A 14 -4.19 -18.60 -32.23
C ASN A 14 -4.19 -18.89 -30.73
N LEU A 15 -3.82 -20.13 -30.34
CA LEU A 15 -3.69 -20.50 -28.94
C LEU A 15 -2.55 -19.71 -28.26
N VAL A 16 -1.38 -19.63 -28.91
CA VAL A 16 -0.23 -18.89 -28.38
C VAL A 16 -0.55 -17.39 -28.27
N GLU A 17 -1.23 -16.80 -29.25
CA GLU A 17 -1.65 -15.40 -29.20
C GLU A 17 -2.65 -15.10 -28.07
N ARG A 18 -3.63 -15.98 -27.87
CA ARG A 18 -4.61 -15.87 -26.77
C ARG A 18 -3.95 -15.99 -25.40
N LEU A 19 -2.99 -16.88 -25.26
CA LEU A 19 -2.23 -17.02 -24.02
C LEU A 19 -1.32 -15.81 -23.79
N ALA A 20 -0.58 -15.37 -24.80
CA ALA A 20 0.31 -14.22 -24.71
C ALA A 20 -0.45 -12.93 -24.35
N SER A 21 -1.58 -12.68 -25.00
CA SER A 21 -2.45 -11.53 -24.70
C SER A 21 -3.07 -11.60 -23.30
N LYS A 22 -3.49 -12.79 -22.85
CA LYS A 22 -4.03 -12.99 -21.50
C LYS A 22 -2.96 -12.83 -20.43
N ILE A 23 -1.76 -13.37 -20.63
CA ILE A 23 -0.63 -13.23 -19.70
C ILE A 23 -0.18 -11.76 -19.62
N LEU A 24 -0.08 -11.07 -20.76
CA LEU A 24 0.29 -9.64 -20.80
C LEU A 24 -0.72 -8.76 -20.06
N SER A 25 -2.02 -9.00 -20.25
CA SER A 25 -3.08 -8.30 -19.51
C SER A 25 -3.17 -8.71 -18.03
N CYS A 26 -2.55 -9.80 -17.62
CA CYS A 26 -2.50 -10.26 -16.23
C CYS A 26 -1.28 -9.74 -15.45
N LYS A 27 -0.29 -9.08 -16.07
CA LYS A 27 0.90 -8.53 -15.38
C LYS A 27 0.59 -7.46 -14.32
N SER A 28 -0.65 -6.99 -14.23
CA SER A 28 -1.07 -5.98 -13.25
C SER A 28 -1.36 -6.55 -11.85
N ARG A 29 -1.27 -7.87 -11.63
CA ARG A 29 -1.55 -8.49 -10.31
C ARG A 29 -0.34 -8.64 -9.39
N ASP A 30 0.89 -8.44 -9.89
CA ASP A 30 2.12 -8.48 -9.08
C ASP A 30 2.54 -7.11 -8.51
N ASN A 31 1.63 -6.13 -8.52
CA ASN A 31 1.63 -5.09 -7.50
C ASN A 31 0.65 -5.50 -6.40
N ILE A 32 0.87 -6.64 -5.76
CA ILE A 32 0.60 -6.70 -4.33
C ILE A 32 1.60 -5.72 -3.74
N LEU A 33 1.21 -4.45 -3.73
CA LEU A 33 1.92 -3.34 -3.12
C LEU A 33 2.29 -3.84 -1.73
N LYS A 34 3.54 -4.29 -1.55
CA LYS A 34 4.07 -4.42 -0.20
C LYS A 34 3.86 -3.03 0.37
N PRO A 35 3.01 -2.84 1.40
CA PRO A 35 2.86 -1.52 1.97
C PRO A 35 4.25 -1.12 2.42
N VAL A 36 4.87 -0.21 1.68
CA VAL A 36 6.15 0.34 2.06
C VAL A 36 5.82 1.15 3.28
N TRP A 37 5.96 0.55 4.46
CA TRP A 37 5.70 1.22 5.72
C TRP A 37 6.69 2.37 5.86
N LYS A 38 6.27 3.53 5.37
CA LYS A 38 7.07 4.73 5.37
C LYS A 38 6.87 5.39 6.71
N TYR A 39 7.96 5.49 7.48
CA TYR A 39 7.96 6.17 8.75
C TYR A 39 8.47 7.59 8.56
N ILE A 40 7.79 8.54 9.18
CA ILE A 40 8.19 9.94 9.21
C ILE A 40 8.49 10.37 10.64
N THR A 41 9.39 11.32 10.80
CA THR A 41 9.75 11.84 12.11
C THR A 41 8.65 12.73 12.68
N ARG A 42 8.66 12.97 14.00
CA ARG A 42 7.75 13.93 14.67
C ARG A 42 7.76 15.31 14.01
N LYS A 43 8.90 15.78 13.52
CA LYS A 43 9.03 17.08 12.84
C LYS A 43 8.30 17.10 11.51
N GLU A 44 8.46 16.05 10.71
CA GLU A 44 7.79 15.93 9.42
C GLU A 44 6.29 15.73 9.57
N ALA A 45 5.85 14.94 10.55
CA ALA A 45 4.43 14.76 10.87
C ALA A 45 3.77 16.09 11.26
N ALA A 46 4.41 16.86 12.14
CA ALA A 46 3.93 18.20 12.52
C ALA A 46 3.83 19.14 11.31
N LYS A 47 4.80 19.08 10.40
CA LYS A 47 4.79 19.89 9.16
C LYS A 47 3.69 19.45 8.18
N LYS A 48 3.45 18.15 8.02
CA LYS A 48 2.41 17.61 7.11
C LYS A 48 1.00 17.95 7.55
N LEU A 49 0.76 17.94 8.86
CA LEU A 49 -0.55 18.21 9.46
C LEU A 49 -0.74 19.67 9.85
N GLU A 50 0.31 20.50 9.75
CA GLU A 50 0.33 21.88 10.24
C GLU A 50 -0.12 22.03 11.71
N VAL A 51 0.22 21.04 12.56
CA VAL A 51 -0.13 21.04 13.99
C VAL A 51 1.08 21.19 14.90
N SER A 52 0.84 21.62 16.14
CA SER A 52 1.88 21.71 17.16
C SER A 52 2.36 20.33 17.64
N TYR A 53 3.58 20.29 18.19
CA TYR A 53 4.12 19.08 18.82
C TYR A 53 3.29 18.57 20.01
N MET A 54 2.58 19.46 20.70
CA MET A 54 1.72 19.13 21.84
C MET A 54 0.43 18.45 21.37
N THR A 55 -0.09 18.87 20.21
CA THR A 55 -1.25 18.25 19.57
C THR A 55 -0.97 16.80 19.22
N LEU A 56 0.21 16.52 18.63
CA LEU A 56 0.63 15.14 18.32
C LEU A 56 0.71 14.25 19.58
N ASP A 57 1.23 14.77 20.70
CA ASP A 57 1.29 14.01 21.96
C ASP A 57 -0.10 13.78 22.57
N SER A 58 -1.00 14.76 22.40
CA SER A 58 -2.40 14.62 22.81
C SER A 58 -3.14 13.57 21.98
N TRP A 59 -2.87 13.48 20.68
CA TRP A 59 -3.43 12.46 19.80
C TRP A 59 -2.91 11.06 20.11
N ASP A 60 -1.65 10.94 20.52
CA ASP A 60 -1.10 9.68 21.03
C ASP A 60 -1.82 9.20 22.30
N LYS A 61 -2.04 10.09 23.26
CA LYS A 61 -2.81 9.77 24.49
C LYS A 61 -4.26 9.40 24.20
N LYS A 62 -4.87 10.01 23.17
CA LYS A 62 -6.23 9.71 22.72
C LYS A 62 -6.33 8.45 21.85
N GLY A 63 -5.20 7.84 21.45
CA GLY A 63 -5.18 6.69 20.55
C GLY A 63 -5.49 7.01 19.08
N ILE A 64 -5.50 8.30 18.71
CA ILE A 64 -5.79 8.78 17.35
C ILE A 64 -4.58 8.55 16.44
N LEU A 65 -3.37 8.74 16.96
CA LEU A 65 -2.12 8.59 16.22
C LEU A 65 -1.09 7.88 17.10
N LYS A 66 -0.55 6.74 16.66
CA LYS A 66 0.32 5.93 17.53
C LYS A 66 1.78 6.32 17.37
N LYS A 67 2.40 6.86 18.43
CA LYS A 67 3.83 7.18 18.39
C LYS A 67 4.68 5.92 18.49
N ARG A 68 5.70 5.81 17.65
CA ARG A 68 6.74 4.78 17.75
C ARG A 68 8.07 5.40 18.14
N LYS A 69 8.54 5.08 19.34
CA LYS A 69 9.84 5.55 19.83
C LYS A 69 10.92 4.54 19.47
N ILE A 70 11.97 5.02 18.80
CA ILE A 70 13.18 4.25 18.46
C ILE A 70 14.37 5.05 19.00
N GLY A 71 14.97 4.60 20.11
CA GLY A 71 15.94 5.40 20.86
C GLY A 71 15.30 6.69 21.37
N ASP A 72 15.93 7.84 21.12
CA ASP A 72 15.37 9.17 21.46
C ASP A 72 14.45 9.77 20.40
N LYS A 73 14.34 9.15 19.22
CA LYS A 73 13.54 9.67 18.11
C LYS A 73 12.13 9.07 18.12
N VAL A 74 11.15 9.90 17.80
CA VAL A 74 9.75 9.52 17.66
C VAL A 74 9.37 9.53 16.19
N PHE A 75 8.78 8.43 15.74
CA PHE A 75 8.33 8.17 14.39
C PHE A 75 6.83 7.89 14.35
N TYR A 76 6.21 8.22 13.23
CA TYR A 76 4.82 7.96 12.91
C TYR A 76 4.74 7.25 11.56
N LYS A 77 3.70 6.42 11.37
CA LYS A 77 3.44 5.87 10.04
C LYS A 77 2.86 6.95 9.15
N LEU A 78 3.36 7.03 7.93
CA LEU A 78 2.85 7.96 6.93
C LEU A 78 1.36 7.71 6.63
N GLU A 79 0.98 6.44 6.52
CA GLU A 79 -0.41 6.02 6.23
C GLU A 79 -1.40 6.53 7.29
N GLU A 80 -1.02 6.51 8.57
CA GLU A 80 -1.88 7.02 9.66
C GLU A 80 -2.05 8.54 9.57
N ILE A 81 -1.01 9.26 9.12
CA ILE A 81 -1.04 10.72 8.94
C ILE A 81 -1.90 11.10 7.74
N GLU A 82 -1.79 10.36 6.64
CA GLU A 82 -2.58 10.56 5.43
C GLU A 82 -4.06 10.24 5.69
N ALA A 83 -4.35 9.15 6.40
CA ALA A 83 -5.71 8.82 6.82
C ALA A 83 -6.35 9.90 7.71
N LEU A 84 -5.57 10.58 8.55
CA LEU A 84 -6.07 11.70 9.37
C LEU A 84 -6.42 12.93 8.53
N LEU A 85 -5.65 13.20 7.47
CA LEU A 85 -5.95 14.28 6.53
C LEU A 85 -7.24 13.99 5.76
N ASP A 86 -7.40 12.76 5.28
CA ASP A 86 -8.60 12.34 4.55
C ASP A 86 -9.86 12.39 5.43
N ASN A 87 -9.80 11.87 6.66
CA ASN A 87 -10.93 11.93 7.60
C ASN A 87 -11.27 13.36 8.07
N SER A 88 -10.33 14.30 7.98
CA SER A 88 -10.59 15.70 8.37
C SER A 88 -11.27 16.51 7.25
N MET A 89 -11.34 15.99 6.02
CA MET A 89 -12.02 16.62 4.89
C MET A 89 -13.42 16.05 4.60
N GLY A 90 -13.94 15.19 5.49
CA GLY A 90 -15.28 14.60 5.42
C GLY A 90 -16.30 15.29 6.31
#